data_AF-A0A5C8I3N1-F1
#
_entry.id   AF-A0A5C8I3N1-F1
#
_cell.length_a   1.000
_cell.length_b   1.000
_cell.length_c   1.000
_cell.angle_alpha   90.00
_cell.angle_beta   90.00
_cell.angle_gamma   90.00
#
_symmetry.space_group_name_H-M   'P 1'
#
loop_
_entity.id
_entity.type
_entity.pdbx_description
1 polymer ?
#
loop_
_entity_poly.entity_id
_entity_poly.type
_entity_poly.pdbx_seq_one_letter_code
_entity_poly.pdbx_strand_id
1 'polypeptide(L)'
;MRPSRHSSHSALVVVLVIGMLLTAATPASGATVAEIEAELAAVEASAARASDDALVAEAAAQTARAAAEAASARATALDDQVGAAEAAASAYDARLVAVAVSLSRASAGGPLLARVLTSADPESLLSGLSTAERTGRLSAQLARSARESANAAAAQRAQADVVRAERDRLATEAEAAATRARGMVDAETAAVASARSDLDALYAQLAAAQRTTVDRAKTQRAERAIAEQAAQPAAGAPVTTPPAPTTPVTSPPAPVTPAPPPVAPPAGAPIATPAQAQAIARPMVAARGWGDEQFSCLVRLWNRESGWRVQARNPSSGAYGIPQAYPAEKLAASGPDWRTDAATQISWGVSYIASRYGSPCGAWDHSERTGWY
;
A
#
# COMPACT_ATOMS: atom_id res chain seq x y z
N MET A 1 31.42 -46.54 0.96
CA MET A 1 30.34 -47.48 1.31
C MET A 1 29.03 -46.72 1.52
N ARG A 2 27.90 -47.36 1.21
CA ARG A 2 26.50 -47.14 1.67
C ARG A 2 26.00 -48.52 2.19
N PRO A 3 24.79 -48.73 2.79
CA PRO A 3 23.65 -47.85 3.11
C PRO A 3 23.79 -47.24 4.53
N SER A 4 22.82 -46.80 5.34
CA SER A 4 21.32 -46.74 5.36
C SER A 4 20.85 -45.33 5.81
N ARG A 5 19.57 -44.89 5.82
CA ARG A 5 18.19 -45.47 5.90
C ARG A 5 17.64 -45.85 7.29
N HIS A 6 17.08 -44.86 7.99
CA HIS A 6 15.83 -44.86 8.80
C HIS A 6 15.44 -43.34 8.92
N SER A 7 14.20 -42.83 8.82
CA SER A 7 12.83 -43.27 9.20
C SER A 7 12.61 -43.20 10.74
N SER A 8 11.60 -42.50 11.29
CA SER A 8 10.41 -41.87 10.70
C SER A 8 9.69 -40.89 11.68
N HIS A 9 8.68 -40.17 11.16
CA HIS A 9 7.49 -39.58 11.85
C HIS A 9 7.45 -38.11 12.35
N SER A 10 6.24 -37.56 12.21
CA SER A 10 5.57 -36.51 13.02
C SER A 10 5.89 -35.02 12.84
N ALA A 11 5.39 -34.45 11.73
CA ALA A 11 4.85 -33.08 11.70
C ALA A 11 3.81 -32.93 10.56
N LEU A 12 2.68 -33.64 10.62
CA LEU A 12 1.61 -33.56 9.62
C LEU A 12 0.70 -32.34 9.90
N VAL A 13 0.98 -31.20 9.29
CA VAL A 13 0.06 -30.05 9.27
C VAL A 13 -0.67 -30.03 7.93
N VAL A 14 -1.99 -30.19 7.99
CA VAL A 14 -2.86 -30.40 6.82
C VAL A 14 -3.18 -29.06 6.16
N VAL A 15 -2.51 -28.75 5.04
CA VAL A 15 -2.95 -27.70 4.10
C VAL A 15 -3.82 -28.33 3.02
N LEU A 16 -5.00 -28.81 3.42
CA LEU A 16 -6.05 -29.25 2.49
C LEU A 16 -6.96 -28.05 2.16
N VAL A 17 -6.37 -26.98 1.60
CA VAL A 17 -7.18 -25.89 1.03
C VAL A 17 -7.79 -26.42 -0.26
N ILE A 18 -9.09 -26.67 -0.16
CA ILE A 18 -9.92 -27.37 -1.14
C ILE A 18 -9.70 -26.80 -2.55
N GLY A 19 -8.92 -27.52 -3.35
CA GLY A 19 -8.85 -27.33 -4.80
C GLY A 19 -10.15 -27.83 -5.42
N MET A 20 -11.25 -27.08 -5.21
CA MET A 20 -12.53 -27.38 -5.82
C MET A 20 -12.46 -27.00 -7.30
N LEU A 21 -11.84 -27.90 -8.06
CA LEU A 21 -12.12 -28.05 -9.48
C LEU A 21 -13.63 -28.25 -9.63
N LEU A 22 -14.36 -27.14 -9.82
CA LEU A 22 -15.40 -27.15 -10.81
C LEU A 22 -14.70 -27.45 -12.13
N THR A 23 -14.54 -28.74 -12.43
CA THR A 23 -14.58 -29.18 -13.81
C THR A 23 -15.87 -28.57 -14.37
N ALA A 24 -15.75 -27.55 -15.22
CA ALA A 24 -16.90 -27.04 -15.95
C ALA A 24 -17.53 -28.25 -16.64
N ALA A 25 -18.75 -28.60 -16.22
CA ALA A 25 -19.42 -29.77 -16.75
C ALA A 25 -19.65 -29.46 -18.22
N THR A 26 -18.99 -30.19 -19.13
CA THR A 26 -19.15 -29.97 -20.57
C THR A 26 -20.64 -30.03 -20.88
N PRO A 27 -21.29 -28.90 -21.21
CA PRO A 27 -22.75 -28.84 -21.21
C PRO A 27 -23.27 -29.83 -22.25
N ALA A 28 -24.18 -30.69 -21.81
CA ALA A 28 -24.72 -31.74 -22.67
C ALA A 28 -25.34 -31.12 -23.92
N SER A 29 -25.20 -31.77 -25.07
CA SER A 29 -25.66 -31.31 -26.38
C SER A 29 -27.18 -31.09 -26.41
N GLY A 30 -27.62 -29.92 -25.96
CA GLY A 30 -29.02 -29.64 -25.57
C GLY A 30 -29.19 -28.54 -24.52
N ALA A 31 -28.13 -28.04 -23.89
CA ALA A 31 -28.17 -26.88 -22.99
C ALA A 31 -28.83 -25.65 -23.65
N THR A 32 -29.63 -24.92 -22.87
CA THR A 32 -30.37 -23.75 -23.32
C THR A 32 -29.51 -22.49 -23.36
N VAL A 33 -29.96 -21.48 -24.10
CA VAL A 33 -29.32 -20.15 -24.16
C VAL A 33 -29.15 -19.55 -22.76
N ALA A 34 -30.11 -19.74 -21.85
CA ALA A 34 -30.05 -19.21 -20.49
C ALA A 34 -29.00 -19.93 -19.61
N GLU A 35 -28.82 -21.24 -19.78
CA GLU A 35 -27.78 -22.01 -19.07
C GLU A 35 -26.39 -21.58 -19.54
N ILE A 36 -26.18 -21.43 -20.86
CA ILE A 36 -24.90 -20.95 -21.41
C ILE A 36 -24.62 -19.48 -20.99
N GLU A 37 -25.63 -18.61 -20.99
CA GLU A 37 -25.50 -17.22 -20.52
C GLU A 37 -25.17 -17.13 -19.02
N ALA A 38 -25.65 -18.09 -18.21
CA ALA A 38 -25.31 -18.22 -16.78
C ALA A 38 -23.90 -18.79 -16.55
N GLU A 39 -23.46 -19.79 -17.33
CA GLU A 39 -22.09 -20.32 -17.25
C GLU A 39 -21.06 -19.26 -17.64
N LEU A 40 -21.33 -18.46 -18.70
CA LEU A 40 -20.51 -17.31 -19.07
C LEU A 40 -20.36 -16.31 -17.90
N ALA A 41 -21.46 -16.01 -17.20
CA ALA A 41 -21.43 -15.12 -16.04
C ALA A 41 -20.67 -15.72 -14.84
N ALA A 42 -20.77 -17.04 -14.63
CA ALA A 42 -20.05 -17.74 -13.57
C ALA A 42 -18.52 -17.73 -13.80
N VAL A 43 -18.08 -17.87 -15.04
CA VAL A 43 -16.67 -17.80 -15.46
C VAL A 43 -16.11 -16.38 -15.35
N GLU A 44 -16.86 -15.36 -15.80
CA GLU A 44 -16.45 -13.96 -15.64
C GLU A 44 -16.36 -13.58 -14.15
N ALA A 45 -17.30 -14.06 -13.33
CA ALA A 45 -17.28 -13.83 -11.89
C ALA A 45 -16.17 -14.61 -11.14
N SER A 46 -15.72 -15.77 -11.63
CA SER A 46 -14.61 -16.50 -11.02
C SER A 46 -13.26 -15.84 -11.32
N ALA A 47 -13.04 -15.40 -12.56
CA ALA A 47 -11.86 -14.61 -12.94
C ALA A 47 -11.81 -13.27 -12.19
N ALA A 48 -12.95 -12.58 -12.04
CA ALA A 48 -13.04 -11.34 -11.27
C ALA A 48 -12.64 -11.55 -9.80
N ARG A 49 -13.17 -12.59 -9.13
CA ARG A 49 -12.81 -12.92 -7.74
C ARG A 49 -11.31 -13.20 -7.57
N ALA A 50 -10.71 -13.97 -8.47
CA ALA A 50 -9.27 -14.26 -8.41
C ALA A 50 -8.41 -12.99 -8.52
N SER A 51 -8.83 -12.02 -9.34
CA SER A 51 -8.17 -10.71 -9.46
C SER A 51 -8.37 -9.84 -8.20
N ASP A 52 -9.58 -9.80 -7.64
CA ASP A 52 -9.84 -9.10 -6.37
C ASP A 52 -9.04 -9.68 -5.20
N ASP A 53 -8.96 -11.02 -5.10
CA ASP A 53 -8.17 -11.72 -4.07
C ASP A 53 -6.66 -11.43 -4.20
N ALA A 54 -6.13 -11.35 -5.43
CA ALA A 54 -4.74 -10.98 -5.69
C ALA A 54 -4.43 -9.52 -5.30
N LEU A 55 -5.34 -8.59 -5.62
CA LEU A 55 -5.21 -7.18 -5.22
C LEU A 55 -5.25 -7.01 -3.69
N VAL A 56 -6.13 -7.73 -2.99
CA VAL A 56 -6.18 -7.74 -1.51
C VAL A 56 -4.89 -8.30 -0.91
N ALA A 57 -4.34 -9.38 -1.49
CA ALA A 57 -3.12 -10.00 -0.99
C ALA A 57 -1.86 -9.13 -1.17
N GLU A 58 -1.72 -8.43 -2.31
CA GLU A 58 -0.59 -7.51 -2.52
C GLU A 58 -0.74 -6.21 -1.70
N ALA A 59 -1.96 -5.69 -1.50
CA ALA A 59 -2.19 -4.56 -0.58
C ALA A 59 -1.81 -4.92 0.88
N ALA A 60 -2.12 -6.15 1.31
CA ALA A 60 -1.69 -6.67 2.61
C ALA A 60 -0.15 -6.85 2.68
N ALA A 61 0.49 -7.28 1.59
CA ALA A 61 1.94 -7.38 1.51
C ALA A 61 2.65 -6.01 1.58
N GLN A 62 2.14 -5.00 0.90
CA GLN A 62 2.67 -3.62 0.98
C GLN A 62 2.52 -3.04 2.39
N THR A 63 1.37 -3.27 3.02
CA THR A 63 1.12 -2.86 4.43
C THR A 63 2.12 -3.51 5.39
N ALA A 64 2.41 -4.80 5.21
CA ALA A 64 3.38 -5.53 6.03
C ALA A 64 4.83 -5.08 5.79
N ARG A 65 5.22 -4.85 4.52
CA ARG A 65 6.55 -4.29 4.17
C ARG A 65 6.78 -2.94 4.86
N ALA A 66 5.83 -2.00 4.75
CA ALA A 66 5.91 -0.69 5.39
C ALA A 66 5.99 -0.77 6.93
N ALA A 67 5.30 -1.74 7.55
CA ALA A 67 5.39 -1.98 8.99
C ALA A 67 6.79 -2.51 9.39
N ALA A 68 7.37 -3.43 8.62
CA ALA A 68 8.71 -3.96 8.84
C ALA A 68 9.80 -2.89 8.65
N GLU A 69 9.68 -2.05 7.61
CA GLU A 69 10.57 -0.90 7.37
C GLU A 69 10.52 0.10 8.53
N ALA A 70 9.32 0.47 8.99
CA ALA A 70 9.13 1.37 10.13
C ALA A 70 9.67 0.77 11.45
N ALA A 71 9.56 -0.55 11.65
CA ALA A 71 10.15 -1.23 12.80
C ALA A 71 11.69 -1.30 12.71
N SER A 72 12.23 -1.50 11.51
CA SER A 72 13.68 -1.49 11.27
C SER A 72 14.29 -0.12 11.56
N ALA A 73 13.68 0.96 11.06
CA ALA A 73 14.11 2.33 11.35
C ALA A 73 14.06 2.67 12.86
N ARG A 74 13.05 2.18 13.59
CA ARG A 74 12.96 2.31 15.06
C ARG A 74 14.05 1.52 15.79
N ALA A 75 14.41 0.33 15.30
CA ALA A 75 15.50 -0.46 15.86
C ALA A 75 16.84 0.26 15.70
N THR A 76 17.18 0.71 14.49
CA THR A 76 18.41 1.48 14.22
C THR A 76 18.50 2.73 15.10
N ALA A 77 17.43 3.54 15.15
CA ALA A 77 17.42 4.76 15.96
C ALA A 77 17.52 4.52 17.48
N LEU A 78 17.30 3.28 17.96
CA LEU A 78 17.48 2.89 19.35
C LEU A 78 18.83 2.21 19.61
N ASP A 79 19.35 1.43 18.66
CA ASP A 79 20.73 0.92 18.70
C ASP A 79 21.75 2.10 18.65
N ASP A 80 21.45 3.18 17.92
CA ASP A 80 22.22 4.44 17.95
C ASP A 80 22.23 5.10 19.36
N GLN A 81 21.07 5.09 20.05
CA GLN A 81 20.96 5.62 21.41
C GLN A 81 21.73 4.76 22.42
N VAL A 82 21.68 3.42 22.27
CA VAL A 82 22.49 2.49 23.05
C VAL A 82 23.97 2.83 22.87
N GLY A 83 24.47 2.93 21.63
CA GLY A 83 25.86 3.28 21.36
C GLY A 83 26.29 4.63 21.97
N ALA A 84 25.41 5.64 21.96
CA ALA A 84 25.66 6.91 22.62
C ALA A 84 25.75 6.79 24.15
N ALA A 85 24.89 5.99 24.79
CA ALA A 85 24.93 5.75 26.23
C ALA A 85 26.10 4.87 26.68
N GLU A 86 26.51 3.90 25.86
CA GLU A 86 27.73 3.11 26.05
C GLU A 86 28.99 3.99 25.99
N ALA A 87 29.07 4.89 25.01
CA ALA A 87 30.15 5.87 24.91
C ALA A 87 30.17 6.83 26.11
N ALA A 88 29.00 7.28 26.57
CA ALA A 88 28.88 8.13 27.77
C ALA A 88 29.36 7.41 29.04
N ALA A 89 28.96 6.15 29.25
CA ALA A 89 29.40 5.34 30.39
C ALA A 89 30.93 5.13 30.36
N SER A 90 31.46 4.74 29.20
CA SER A 90 32.89 4.56 28.96
C SER A 90 33.70 5.83 29.25
N ALA A 91 33.15 7.01 28.93
CA ALA A 91 33.78 8.29 29.22
C ALA A 91 33.81 8.63 30.72
N TYR A 92 32.83 8.19 31.52
CA TYR A 92 32.87 8.33 32.98
C TYR A 92 33.90 7.38 33.63
N ASP A 93 34.00 6.14 33.17
CA ASP A 93 35.02 5.20 33.65
C ASP A 93 36.44 5.66 33.28
N ALA A 94 36.65 6.17 32.06
CA ALA A 94 37.92 6.79 31.67
C ALA A 94 38.30 7.98 32.56
N ARG A 95 37.32 8.81 32.98
CA ARG A 95 37.54 9.91 33.94
C ARG A 95 37.89 9.40 35.34
N LEU A 96 37.24 8.33 35.81
CA LEU A 96 37.58 7.68 37.09
C LEU A 96 39.01 7.14 37.10
N VAL A 97 39.40 6.42 36.05
CA VAL A 97 40.78 5.92 35.88
C VAL A 97 41.77 7.07 35.81
N ALA A 98 41.46 8.15 35.08
CA ALA A 98 42.33 9.34 35.01
C ALA A 98 42.53 10.01 36.38
N VAL A 99 41.49 10.09 37.22
CA VAL A 99 41.59 10.61 38.60
C VAL A 99 42.39 9.66 39.50
N ALA A 100 42.17 8.34 39.43
CA ALA A 100 42.96 7.38 40.20
C ALA A 100 44.46 7.43 39.82
N VAL A 101 44.77 7.55 38.53
CA VAL A 101 46.14 7.64 38.00
C VAL A 101 46.78 9.02 38.26
N SER A 102 46.01 10.10 38.38
CA SER A 102 46.55 11.41 38.79
C SER A 102 46.89 11.43 40.28
N LEU A 103 46.09 10.79 41.13
CA LEU A 103 46.36 10.65 42.57
C LEU A 103 47.56 9.75 42.84
N SER A 104 47.67 8.63 42.11
CA SER A 104 48.86 7.76 42.15
C SER A 104 50.13 8.56 41.78
N ARG A 105 50.11 9.35 40.70
CA ARG A 105 51.25 10.19 40.31
C ARG A 105 51.51 11.35 41.27
N ALA A 106 50.48 11.95 41.87
CA ALA A 106 50.65 12.95 42.93
C ALA A 106 51.32 12.36 44.19
N SER A 107 51.19 11.05 44.41
CA SER A 107 51.89 10.32 45.48
C SER A 107 53.33 9.91 45.17
N ALA A 108 53.94 10.43 44.08
CA ALA A 108 55.36 10.22 43.78
C ALA A 108 56.33 10.77 44.86
N GLY A 109 55.84 11.61 45.78
CA GLY A 109 56.56 12.03 46.99
C GLY A 109 56.17 11.24 48.25
N GLY A 110 55.61 10.04 48.11
CA GLY A 110 54.93 9.27 49.14
C GLY A 110 53.40 9.45 49.09
N PRO A 111 52.61 8.48 49.59
CA PRO A 111 51.15 8.60 49.70
C PRO A 111 50.72 9.93 50.32
N LEU A 112 49.64 10.55 49.82
CA LEU A 112 49.12 11.80 50.40
C LEU A 112 48.81 11.64 51.91
N LEU A 113 48.29 10.48 52.31
CA LEU A 113 48.13 10.09 53.71
C LEU A 113 49.47 10.01 54.46
N ALA A 114 50.52 9.41 53.88
CA ALA A 114 51.83 9.33 54.51
C ALA A 114 52.47 10.72 54.70
N ARG A 115 52.30 11.63 53.72
CA ARG A 115 52.72 13.04 53.85
C ARG A 115 51.94 13.78 54.94
N VAL A 116 50.60 13.64 54.96
CA VAL A 116 49.73 14.23 56.00
C VAL A 116 50.04 13.69 57.40
N LEU A 117 50.47 12.42 57.50
CA LEU A 117 50.89 11.78 58.75
C LEU A 117 52.35 12.07 59.16
N THR A 118 53.14 12.77 58.34
CA THR A 118 54.57 13.07 58.62
C THR A 118 54.93 14.55 58.51
N SER A 119 54.02 15.42 58.06
CA SER A 119 54.23 16.87 58.01
C SER A 119 54.17 17.48 59.42
N ALA A 120 55.26 18.12 59.86
CA ALA A 120 55.32 18.86 61.12
C ALA A 120 54.67 20.26 61.05
N ASP A 121 54.27 20.71 59.86
CA ASP A 121 53.60 22.00 59.62
C ASP A 121 52.06 21.84 59.61
N PRO A 122 51.32 22.54 60.50
CA PRO A 122 49.86 22.53 60.52
C PRO A 122 49.18 23.03 59.23
N GLU A 123 49.74 24.02 58.52
CA GLU A 123 49.09 24.58 57.33
C GLU A 123 49.14 23.61 56.15
N SER A 124 50.30 22.99 55.90
CA SER A 124 50.46 21.89 54.95
C SER A 124 49.51 20.72 55.25
N LEU A 125 49.31 20.41 56.54
CA LEU A 125 48.46 19.31 56.98
C LEU A 125 46.97 19.59 56.68
N LEU A 126 46.49 20.80 57.00
CA LEU A 126 45.13 21.26 56.67
C LEU A 126 44.89 21.35 55.15
N SER A 127 45.88 21.84 54.40
CA SER A 127 45.84 21.91 52.94
C SER A 127 45.76 20.51 52.29
N GLY A 128 46.57 19.56 52.79
CA GLY A 128 46.55 18.17 52.37
C GLY A 128 45.20 17.49 52.64
N LEU A 129 44.62 17.68 53.83
CA LEU A 129 43.30 17.16 54.19
C LEU A 129 42.19 17.77 53.33
N SER A 130 42.19 19.09 53.12
CA SER A 130 41.22 19.79 52.27
C SER A 130 41.28 19.35 50.80
N THR A 131 42.47 18.98 50.33
CA THR A 131 42.69 18.41 49.00
C THR A 131 42.14 16.99 48.92
N ALA A 132 42.50 16.12 49.88
CA ALA A 132 42.02 14.74 49.95
C ALA A 132 40.49 14.64 50.05
N GLU A 133 39.86 15.53 50.83
CA GLU A 133 38.40 15.59 50.98
C GLU A 133 37.71 16.02 49.67
N ARG A 134 38.21 17.08 49.00
CA ARG A 134 37.69 17.53 47.69
C ARG A 134 37.84 16.44 46.62
N THR A 135 38.99 15.77 46.58
CA THR A 135 39.20 14.59 45.74
C THR A 135 38.19 13.48 46.06
N GLY A 136 38.01 13.13 47.34
CA GLY A 136 37.08 12.07 47.75
C GLY A 136 35.64 12.35 47.30
N ARG A 137 35.18 13.60 47.44
CA ARG A 137 33.87 14.05 46.92
C ARG A 137 33.78 13.92 45.40
N LEU A 138 34.79 14.37 44.67
CA LEU A 138 34.84 14.31 43.20
C LEU A 138 34.80 12.85 42.70
N SER A 139 35.64 11.97 43.26
CA SER A 139 35.67 10.54 42.92
C SER A 139 34.34 9.85 43.25
N ALA A 140 33.72 10.17 44.39
CA ALA A 140 32.42 9.63 44.76
C ALA A 140 31.28 10.13 43.85
N GLN A 141 31.37 11.37 43.34
CA GLN A 141 30.43 11.90 42.35
C GLN A 141 30.60 11.21 40.99
N LEU A 142 31.83 11.12 40.47
CA LEU A 142 32.14 10.40 39.24
C LEU A 142 31.71 8.93 39.30
N ALA A 143 31.90 8.26 40.45
CA ALA A 143 31.49 6.87 40.65
C ALA A 143 29.97 6.67 40.72
N ARG A 144 29.19 7.71 41.06
CA ARG A 144 27.74 7.69 40.92
C ARG A 144 27.33 7.88 39.47
N SER A 145 27.85 8.91 38.80
CA SER A 145 27.50 9.19 37.39
C SER A 145 27.93 8.08 36.41
N ALA A 146 29.04 7.38 36.69
CA ALA A 146 29.42 6.18 35.94
C ALA A 146 28.36 5.06 36.07
N ARG A 147 27.91 4.76 37.29
CA ARG A 147 26.86 3.76 37.56
C ARG A 147 25.51 4.16 36.99
N GLU A 148 25.14 5.44 37.12
CA GLU A 148 23.92 6.01 36.53
C GLU A 148 23.93 5.85 35.00
N SER A 149 25.04 6.19 34.34
CA SER A 149 25.21 6.05 32.89
C SER A 149 25.25 4.57 32.45
N ALA A 150 25.90 3.69 33.21
CA ALA A 150 25.95 2.26 32.91
C ALA A 150 24.57 1.59 33.07
N ASN A 151 23.80 1.97 34.10
CA ASN A 151 22.42 1.52 34.31
C ASN A 151 21.50 2.02 33.18
N ALA A 152 21.66 3.27 32.74
CA ALA A 152 20.92 3.83 31.61
C ALA A 152 21.21 3.07 30.30
N ALA A 153 22.49 2.82 30.00
CA ALA A 153 22.90 2.01 28.85
C ALA A 153 22.35 0.57 28.93
N ALA A 154 22.38 -0.06 30.10
CA ALA A 154 21.80 -1.39 30.30
C ALA A 154 20.27 -1.43 30.08
N ALA A 155 19.54 -0.40 30.56
CA ALA A 155 18.10 -0.27 30.34
C ALA A 155 17.77 -0.07 28.84
N GLN A 156 18.54 0.78 28.13
CA GLN A 156 18.37 0.99 26.69
C GLN A 156 18.69 -0.27 25.88
N ARG A 157 19.72 -1.06 26.24
CA ARG A 157 19.98 -2.36 25.59
C ARG A 157 18.79 -3.30 25.69
N ALA A 158 18.23 -3.45 26.90
CA ALA A 158 17.06 -4.31 27.12
C ALA A 158 15.82 -3.82 26.33
N GLN A 159 15.66 -2.50 26.16
CA GLN A 159 14.62 -1.93 25.28
C GLN A 159 14.91 -2.21 23.80
N ALA A 160 16.17 -2.09 23.37
CA ALA A 160 16.60 -2.39 22.00
C ALA A 160 16.41 -3.87 21.65
N ASP A 161 16.63 -4.79 22.59
CA ASP A 161 16.37 -6.23 22.39
C ASP A 161 14.89 -6.52 22.09
N VAL A 162 13.97 -5.85 22.81
CA VAL A 162 12.52 -5.95 22.54
C VAL A 162 12.14 -5.35 21.17
N VAL A 163 12.71 -4.20 20.81
CA VAL A 163 12.42 -3.56 19.52
C VAL A 163 13.01 -4.35 18.35
N ARG A 164 14.20 -4.96 18.50
CA ARG A 164 14.79 -5.85 17.51
C ARG A 164 13.98 -7.14 17.33
N ALA A 165 13.46 -7.73 18.41
CA ALA A 165 12.57 -8.89 18.32
C ALA A 165 11.26 -8.56 17.56
N GLU A 166 10.66 -7.38 17.79
CA GLU A 166 9.45 -6.94 17.07
C GLU A 166 9.74 -6.62 15.58
N ARG A 167 10.90 -6.01 15.27
CA ARG A 167 11.38 -5.85 13.89
C ARG A 167 11.46 -7.20 13.18
N ASP A 168 12.07 -8.20 13.82
CA ASP A 168 12.31 -9.51 13.22
C ASP A 168 11.00 -10.31 13.03
N ARG A 169 10.03 -10.14 13.95
CA ARG A 169 8.64 -10.62 13.76
C ARG A 169 7.98 -9.98 12.54
N LEU A 170 8.00 -8.65 12.44
CA LEU A 170 7.35 -7.91 11.36
C LEU A 170 8.00 -8.17 10.00
N ALA A 171 9.32 -8.35 9.94
CA ALA A 171 10.02 -8.79 8.73
C ALA A 171 9.53 -10.17 8.27
N THR A 172 9.43 -11.14 9.18
CA THR A 172 8.88 -12.48 8.91
C THR A 172 7.44 -12.41 8.40
N GLU A 173 6.61 -11.53 8.98
CA GLU A 173 5.22 -11.32 8.55
C GLU A 173 5.13 -10.66 7.16
N ALA A 174 6.05 -9.76 6.82
CA ALA A 174 6.17 -9.15 5.50
C ALA A 174 6.60 -10.15 4.42
N GLU A 175 7.57 -11.03 4.70
CA GLU A 175 7.97 -12.11 3.79
C GLU A 175 6.83 -13.12 3.56
N ALA A 176 6.11 -13.48 4.64
CA ALA A 176 4.94 -14.36 4.55
C ALA A 176 3.81 -13.70 3.72
N ALA A 177 3.57 -12.40 3.89
CA ALA A 177 2.57 -11.66 3.12
C ALA A 177 2.97 -11.53 1.64
N ALA A 178 4.22 -11.18 1.33
CA ALA A 178 4.74 -11.13 -0.04
C ALA A 178 4.76 -12.51 -0.72
N THR A 179 4.81 -13.60 0.04
CA THR A 179 4.69 -14.97 -0.49
C THR A 179 3.24 -15.33 -0.78
N ARG A 180 2.27 -14.93 0.07
CA ARG A 180 0.84 -15.04 -0.24
C ARG A 180 0.45 -14.24 -1.48
N ALA A 181 0.88 -12.98 -1.58
CA ALA A 181 0.59 -12.11 -2.72
C ALA A 181 1.02 -12.73 -4.06
N ARG A 182 2.25 -13.24 -4.15
CA ARG A 182 2.74 -13.96 -5.33
C ARG A 182 1.87 -15.17 -5.68
N GLY A 183 1.54 -16.01 -4.70
CA GLY A 183 0.66 -17.17 -4.91
C GLY A 183 -0.74 -16.81 -5.41
N MET A 184 -1.29 -15.64 -5.00
CA MET A 184 -2.58 -15.17 -5.52
C MET A 184 -2.47 -14.60 -6.95
N VAL A 185 -1.36 -13.95 -7.31
CA VAL A 185 -1.10 -13.51 -8.71
C VAL A 185 -0.87 -14.69 -9.64
N ASP A 186 -0.19 -15.74 -9.18
CA ASP A 186 -0.05 -17.01 -9.92
C ASP A 186 -1.43 -17.67 -10.11
N ALA A 187 -2.29 -17.65 -9.09
CA ALA A 187 -3.66 -18.17 -9.16
C ALA A 187 -4.58 -17.33 -10.06
N GLU A 188 -4.49 -15.99 -10.02
CA GLU A 188 -5.17 -15.08 -10.95
C GLU A 188 -4.75 -15.39 -12.40
N THR A 189 -3.45 -15.53 -12.65
CA THR A 189 -2.90 -15.84 -13.97
C THR A 189 -3.46 -17.16 -14.51
N ALA A 190 -3.54 -18.19 -13.67
CA ALA A 190 -4.14 -19.48 -14.02
C ALA A 190 -5.67 -19.37 -14.25
N ALA A 191 -6.38 -18.64 -13.39
CA ALA A 191 -7.82 -18.44 -13.50
C ALA A 191 -8.21 -17.67 -14.77
N VAL A 192 -7.48 -16.60 -15.11
CA VAL A 192 -7.66 -15.84 -16.36
C VAL A 192 -7.30 -16.67 -17.60
N ALA A 193 -6.32 -17.56 -17.50
CA ALA A 193 -5.99 -18.48 -18.59
C ALA A 193 -7.11 -19.52 -18.83
N SER A 194 -7.67 -20.13 -17.78
CA SER A 194 -8.84 -21.00 -17.90
C SER A 194 -10.03 -20.23 -18.47
N ALA A 195 -10.39 -19.10 -17.84
CA ALA A 195 -11.55 -18.31 -18.21
C ALA A 195 -11.55 -17.88 -19.68
N ARG A 196 -10.39 -17.58 -20.29
CA ARG A 196 -10.31 -17.32 -21.74
C ARG A 196 -10.72 -18.54 -22.58
N SER A 197 -10.20 -19.73 -22.25
CA SER A 197 -10.55 -20.99 -22.92
C SER A 197 -12.02 -21.33 -22.72
N ASP A 198 -12.53 -21.17 -21.50
CA ASP A 198 -13.92 -21.48 -21.13
C ASP A 198 -14.89 -20.51 -21.83
N LEU A 199 -14.58 -19.21 -21.85
CA LEU A 199 -15.37 -18.18 -22.53
C LEU A 199 -15.44 -18.40 -24.04
N ASP A 200 -14.32 -18.67 -24.73
CA ASP A 200 -14.36 -18.86 -26.19
C ASP A 200 -15.12 -20.15 -26.58
N ALA A 201 -15.07 -21.20 -25.75
CA ALA A 201 -15.91 -22.38 -25.92
C ALA A 201 -17.41 -22.07 -25.72
N LEU A 202 -17.76 -21.38 -24.63
CA LEU A 202 -19.15 -21.02 -24.31
C LEU A 202 -19.75 -20.01 -25.32
N TYR A 203 -18.99 -19.02 -25.79
CA TYR A 203 -19.45 -18.09 -26.82
C TYR A 203 -19.67 -18.78 -28.19
N ALA A 204 -18.89 -19.82 -28.53
CA ALA A 204 -19.14 -20.63 -29.72
C ALA A 204 -20.46 -21.42 -29.62
N GLN A 205 -20.75 -21.99 -28.43
CA GLN A 205 -22.02 -22.68 -28.16
C GLN A 205 -23.21 -21.70 -28.17
N LEU A 206 -23.07 -20.53 -27.54
CA LEU A 206 -24.09 -19.49 -27.51
C LEU A 206 -24.46 -19.04 -28.92
N ALA A 207 -23.46 -18.80 -29.77
CA ALA A 207 -23.64 -18.43 -31.17
C ALA A 207 -24.39 -19.52 -31.96
N ALA A 208 -24.05 -20.81 -31.75
CA ALA A 208 -24.76 -21.92 -32.37
C ALA A 208 -26.22 -22.04 -31.90
N ALA A 209 -26.48 -21.93 -30.59
CA ALA A 209 -27.82 -21.99 -30.00
C ALA A 209 -28.72 -20.83 -30.47
N GLN A 210 -28.16 -19.62 -30.57
CA GLN A 210 -28.84 -18.43 -31.08
C GLN A 210 -28.89 -18.37 -32.64
N ARG A 211 -28.28 -19.33 -33.34
CA ARG A 211 -28.11 -19.36 -34.82
C ARG A 211 -27.51 -18.07 -35.39
N THR A 212 -26.43 -17.59 -34.77
CA THR A 212 -25.80 -16.31 -35.07
C THR A 212 -24.26 -16.41 -35.07
N THR A 213 -23.54 -15.30 -35.25
CA THR A 213 -22.07 -15.27 -35.18
C THR A 213 -21.58 -14.97 -33.76
N VAL A 214 -20.38 -15.45 -33.42
CA VAL A 214 -19.74 -15.23 -32.10
C VAL A 214 -19.67 -13.74 -31.75
N ASP A 215 -19.30 -12.87 -32.70
CA ASP A 215 -19.22 -11.43 -32.47
C ASP A 215 -20.59 -10.80 -32.19
N ARG A 216 -21.66 -11.30 -32.83
CA ARG A 216 -23.02 -10.82 -32.57
C ARG A 216 -23.53 -11.30 -31.21
N ALA A 217 -23.24 -12.54 -30.82
CA ALA A 217 -23.56 -13.06 -29.49
C ALA A 217 -22.82 -12.28 -28.39
N LYS A 218 -21.52 -12.00 -28.58
CA LYS A 218 -20.70 -11.14 -27.70
C LYS A 218 -21.30 -9.73 -27.58
N THR A 219 -21.66 -9.09 -28.69
CA THR A 219 -22.31 -7.76 -28.69
C THR A 219 -23.68 -7.77 -28.00
N GLN A 220 -24.56 -8.72 -28.33
CA GLN A 220 -25.90 -8.78 -27.75
C GLN A 220 -25.87 -9.07 -26.24
N ARG A 221 -24.92 -9.89 -25.75
CA ARG A 221 -24.74 -10.11 -24.31
C ARG A 221 -24.23 -8.86 -23.61
N ALA A 222 -23.33 -8.08 -24.24
CA ALA A 222 -22.89 -6.79 -23.70
C ALA A 222 -24.02 -5.75 -23.65
N GLU A 223 -24.83 -5.65 -24.71
CA GLU A 223 -26.02 -4.78 -24.77
C GLU A 223 -27.05 -5.15 -23.68
N ARG A 224 -27.29 -6.45 -23.46
CA ARG A 224 -28.16 -6.93 -22.37
C ARG A 224 -27.58 -6.62 -20.99
N ALA A 225 -26.30 -6.90 -20.74
CA ALA A 225 -25.69 -6.62 -19.44
C ALA A 225 -25.76 -5.14 -19.05
N ILE A 226 -25.59 -4.23 -20.03
CA ILE A 226 -25.78 -2.78 -19.85
C ILE A 226 -27.25 -2.46 -19.53
N ALA A 227 -28.21 -3.05 -20.26
CA ALA A 227 -29.64 -2.86 -20.01
C ALA A 227 -30.10 -3.43 -18.66
N GLU A 228 -29.53 -4.56 -18.23
CA GLU A 228 -29.79 -5.21 -16.94
C GLU A 228 -29.19 -4.40 -15.78
N GLN A 229 -27.97 -3.87 -15.90
CA GLN A 229 -27.43 -2.92 -14.92
C GLN A 229 -28.26 -1.63 -14.85
N ALA A 230 -28.80 -1.15 -15.97
CA ALA A 230 -29.72 -0.01 -15.99
C ALA A 230 -31.14 -0.32 -15.45
N ALA A 231 -31.53 -1.60 -15.38
CA ALA A 231 -32.81 -2.08 -14.87
C ALA A 231 -32.76 -2.59 -13.42
N GLN A 232 -31.56 -2.86 -12.88
CA GLN A 232 -31.37 -3.19 -11.47
C GLN A 232 -31.81 -2.01 -10.59
N PRO A 233 -32.78 -2.19 -9.68
CA PRO A 233 -33.23 -1.10 -8.81
C PRO A 233 -32.09 -0.71 -7.86
N ALA A 234 -31.78 0.59 -7.80
CA ALA A 234 -30.78 1.12 -6.89
C ALA A 234 -31.13 0.75 -5.43
N ALA A 235 -30.31 -0.09 -4.82
CA ALA A 235 -30.56 -0.70 -3.52
C ALA A 235 -30.33 0.29 -2.36
N GLY A 236 -31.21 1.30 -2.23
CA GLY A 236 -31.25 2.20 -1.08
C GLY A 236 -31.35 3.69 -1.42
N ALA A 237 -32.44 4.14 -2.04
CA ALA A 237 -32.87 5.55 -2.00
C ALA A 237 -34.42 5.64 -1.98
N PRO A 238 -35.03 6.48 -1.11
CA PRO A 238 -36.48 6.62 -1.04
C PRO A 238 -37.06 7.45 -2.20
N VAL A 239 -38.29 7.14 -2.60
CA VAL A 239 -38.96 7.74 -3.76
C VAL A 239 -39.60 9.10 -3.41
N THR A 240 -39.20 10.17 -4.11
CA THR A 240 -39.99 11.41 -4.25
C THR A 240 -39.88 11.98 -5.67
N THR A 241 -40.98 11.92 -6.41
CA THR A 241 -41.26 12.75 -7.62
C THR A 241 -42.25 13.87 -7.22
N PRO A 242 -42.64 14.84 -8.08
CA PRO A 242 -42.14 15.31 -9.39
C PRO A 242 -41.68 16.81 -9.28
N PRO A 243 -41.60 17.68 -10.33
CA PRO A 243 -41.81 17.54 -11.77
C PRO A 243 -40.70 18.11 -12.70
N ALA A 244 -40.88 17.93 -14.01
CA ALA A 244 -40.09 18.58 -15.07
C ALA A 244 -40.55 20.03 -15.35
N PRO A 245 -39.76 20.83 -16.08
CA PRO A 245 -40.16 21.06 -17.48
C PRO A 245 -39.02 21.12 -18.53
N THR A 246 -39.42 20.77 -19.75
CA THR A 246 -38.83 20.98 -21.09
C THR A 246 -37.73 22.05 -21.29
N THR A 247 -36.66 21.69 -22.02
CA THR A 247 -36.52 21.96 -23.49
C THR A 247 -35.23 21.35 -24.07
N PRO A 248 -35.17 21.05 -25.39
CA PRO A 248 -33.97 20.51 -26.03
C PRO A 248 -33.11 21.62 -26.69
N VAL A 249 -31.78 21.58 -26.49
CA VAL A 249 -30.82 22.39 -27.25
C VAL A 249 -29.97 21.48 -28.14
N THR A 250 -30.36 21.36 -29.40
CA THR A 250 -29.53 20.79 -30.47
C THR A 250 -28.49 21.80 -30.94
N SER A 251 -27.23 21.40 -31.11
CA SER A 251 -26.25 22.12 -31.93
C SER A 251 -25.19 21.16 -32.50
N PRO A 252 -24.59 21.45 -33.68
CA PRO A 252 -23.75 20.49 -34.41
C PRO A 252 -22.28 20.47 -33.96
N PRO A 253 -21.49 19.44 -34.33
CA PRO A 253 -20.08 19.33 -33.94
C PRO A 253 -19.17 20.29 -34.72
N ALA A 254 -18.15 20.82 -34.03
CA ALA A 254 -17.04 21.58 -34.61
C ALA A 254 -15.75 20.73 -34.66
N PRO A 255 -14.74 21.07 -35.50
CA PRO A 255 -13.62 20.17 -35.79
C PRO A 255 -12.64 19.98 -34.63
N VAL A 256 -12.05 18.78 -34.54
CA VAL A 256 -10.97 18.47 -33.60
C VAL A 256 -9.61 18.95 -34.10
N THR A 257 -8.79 19.46 -33.19
CA THR A 257 -7.34 19.67 -33.39
C THR A 257 -6.58 18.72 -32.46
N PRO A 258 -5.53 18.01 -32.90
CA PRO A 258 -4.81 17.10 -32.03
C PRO A 258 -4.01 17.85 -30.95
N ALA A 259 -4.20 17.49 -29.68
CA ALA A 259 -3.28 17.87 -28.61
C ALA A 259 -1.97 17.06 -28.73
N PRO A 260 -0.81 17.62 -28.37
CA PRO A 260 0.45 16.88 -28.38
C PRO A 260 0.43 15.75 -27.32
N PRO A 261 1.13 14.63 -27.55
CA PRO A 261 1.17 13.52 -26.60
C PRO A 261 1.88 13.94 -25.31
N PRO A 262 1.33 13.61 -24.12
CA PRO A 262 2.09 13.70 -22.88
C PRO A 262 3.25 12.70 -22.91
N VAL A 263 4.41 13.09 -22.39
CA VAL A 263 5.55 12.19 -22.23
C VAL A 263 5.21 11.15 -21.15
N ALA A 264 5.16 9.87 -21.52
CA ALA A 264 4.85 8.80 -20.59
C ALA A 264 5.92 8.70 -19.48
N PRO A 265 5.53 8.60 -18.19
CA PRO A 265 6.46 8.33 -17.11
C PRO A 265 7.00 6.88 -17.21
N PRO A 266 8.18 6.59 -16.64
CA PRO A 266 8.74 5.24 -16.67
C PRO A 266 7.90 4.26 -15.82
N ALA A 267 7.68 3.06 -16.35
CA ALA A 267 7.02 1.97 -15.64
C ALA A 267 7.78 1.62 -14.35
N GLY A 268 7.08 1.58 -13.22
CA GLY A 268 7.68 1.38 -11.88
C GLY A 268 7.59 2.60 -10.95
N ALA A 269 7.00 3.73 -11.39
CA ALA A 269 6.62 4.82 -10.49
C ALA A 269 5.62 4.33 -9.42
N PRO A 270 5.67 4.85 -8.18
CA PRO A 270 4.69 4.51 -7.15
C PRO A 270 3.28 4.98 -7.56
N ILE A 271 2.27 4.16 -7.27
CA ILE A 271 0.86 4.47 -7.56
C ILE A 271 0.49 5.81 -6.91
N ALA A 272 0.00 6.75 -7.72
CA ALA A 272 -0.27 8.11 -7.25
C ALA A 272 -1.32 8.11 -6.13
N THR A 273 -0.98 8.77 -5.02
CA THR A 273 -1.96 9.08 -3.96
C THR A 273 -3.07 10.01 -4.49
N PRO A 274 -4.25 10.04 -3.85
CA PRO A 274 -5.34 10.97 -4.20
C PRO A 274 -4.89 12.42 -4.41
N ALA A 275 -4.00 12.94 -3.57
CA ALA A 275 -3.46 14.30 -3.69
C ALA A 275 -2.52 14.47 -4.91
N GLN A 276 -1.70 13.48 -5.22
CA GLN A 276 -0.86 13.48 -6.43
C GLN A 276 -1.71 13.37 -7.70
N ALA A 277 -2.75 12.54 -7.70
CA ALA A 277 -3.70 12.43 -8.80
C ALA A 277 -4.44 13.76 -9.06
N GLN A 278 -4.87 14.46 -8.01
CA GLN A 278 -5.43 15.81 -8.12
C GLN A 278 -4.41 16.83 -8.68
N ALA A 279 -3.16 16.78 -8.22
CA ALA A 279 -2.09 17.64 -8.72
C ALA A 279 -1.77 17.39 -10.21
N ILE A 280 -1.87 16.14 -10.68
CA ILE A 280 -1.75 15.78 -12.10
C ILE A 280 -2.95 16.29 -12.91
N ALA A 281 -4.17 16.17 -12.38
CA ALA A 281 -5.39 16.58 -13.09
C ALA A 281 -5.53 18.09 -13.27
N ARG A 282 -5.09 18.93 -12.33
CA ARG A 282 -5.27 20.39 -12.41
C ARG A 282 -4.70 21.02 -13.70
N PRO A 283 -3.44 20.76 -14.14
CA PRO A 283 -2.96 21.24 -15.43
C PRO A 283 -3.66 20.59 -16.63
N MET A 284 -4.12 19.35 -16.53
CA MET A 284 -4.83 18.64 -17.63
C MET A 284 -6.28 19.15 -17.84
N VAL A 285 -6.87 19.75 -16.80
CA VAL A 285 -8.12 20.52 -16.83
C VAL A 285 -7.86 21.92 -17.39
N ALA A 286 -6.84 22.63 -16.88
CA ALA A 286 -6.46 23.96 -17.39
C ALA A 286 -6.10 23.95 -18.88
N ALA A 287 -5.45 22.89 -19.38
CA ALA A 287 -5.11 22.70 -20.79
C ALA A 287 -6.34 22.60 -21.73
N ARG A 288 -7.56 22.40 -21.19
CA ARG A 288 -8.83 22.44 -21.94
C ARG A 288 -9.55 23.79 -21.84
N GLY A 289 -8.92 24.81 -21.25
CA GLY A 289 -9.53 26.12 -20.98
C GLY A 289 -10.48 26.14 -19.79
N TRP A 290 -10.44 25.11 -18.93
CA TRP A 290 -11.30 25.00 -17.75
C TRP A 290 -10.58 25.54 -16.50
N GLY A 291 -11.19 26.52 -15.83
CA GLY A 291 -10.65 27.15 -14.61
C GLY A 291 -10.88 26.35 -13.32
N ASP A 292 -10.44 26.91 -12.19
CA ASP A 292 -10.49 26.25 -10.87
C ASP A 292 -11.92 25.90 -10.41
N GLU A 293 -12.96 26.61 -10.86
CA GLU A 293 -14.36 26.26 -10.59
C GLU A 293 -14.69 24.86 -11.15
N GLN A 294 -14.31 24.60 -12.40
CA GLN A 294 -14.47 23.30 -13.06
C GLN A 294 -13.59 22.23 -12.40
N PHE A 295 -12.38 22.58 -11.97
CA PHE A 295 -11.55 21.68 -11.19
C PHE A 295 -12.22 21.31 -9.84
N SER A 296 -12.90 22.25 -9.17
CA SER A 296 -13.66 21.98 -7.93
C SER A 296 -14.83 21.01 -8.14
N CYS A 297 -15.46 21.04 -9.31
CA CYS A 297 -16.52 20.10 -9.69
C CYS A 297 -15.91 18.71 -9.96
N LEU A 298 -14.78 18.63 -10.66
CA LEU A 298 -14.05 17.37 -10.90
C LEU A 298 -13.59 16.71 -9.59
N VAL A 299 -13.08 17.51 -8.64
CA VAL A 299 -12.67 17.03 -7.31
C VAL A 299 -13.84 16.41 -6.56
N ARG A 300 -15.00 17.08 -6.52
CA ARG A 300 -16.23 16.55 -5.92
C ARG A 300 -16.71 15.26 -6.60
N LEU A 301 -16.73 15.24 -7.93
CA LEU A 301 -17.14 14.10 -8.74
C LEU A 301 -16.27 12.88 -8.43
N TRP A 302 -14.97 12.93 -8.69
CA TRP A 302 -14.09 11.77 -8.50
C TRP A 302 -13.79 11.43 -7.03
N ASN A 303 -14.16 12.31 -6.08
CA ASN A 303 -14.28 11.92 -4.66
C ASN A 303 -15.43 10.94 -4.43
N ARG A 304 -16.61 11.13 -5.06
CA ARG A 304 -17.73 10.17 -5.02
C ARG A 304 -17.38 8.86 -5.72
N GLU A 305 -16.80 8.94 -6.92
CA GLU A 305 -16.54 7.75 -7.76
C GLU A 305 -15.47 6.82 -7.16
N SER A 306 -14.28 7.36 -6.87
CA SER A 306 -13.09 6.55 -6.59
C SER A 306 -12.35 6.95 -5.32
N GLY A 307 -12.63 8.14 -4.77
CA GLY A 307 -11.74 8.79 -3.80
C GLY A 307 -10.38 9.15 -4.41
N TRP A 308 -10.34 9.41 -5.73
CA TRP A 308 -9.12 9.67 -6.52
C TRP A 308 -8.06 8.57 -6.47
N ARG A 309 -8.43 7.32 -6.18
CA ARG A 309 -7.50 6.17 -6.16
C ARG A 309 -7.36 5.57 -7.56
N VAL A 310 -6.13 5.53 -8.08
CA VAL A 310 -5.78 4.95 -9.40
C VAL A 310 -6.22 3.49 -9.55
N GLN A 311 -6.24 2.74 -8.46
CA GLN A 311 -6.64 1.32 -8.44
C GLN A 311 -8.03 1.09 -7.83
N ALA A 312 -8.88 2.12 -7.76
CA ALA A 312 -10.27 1.94 -7.34
C ALA A 312 -11.00 1.01 -8.33
N ARG A 313 -11.57 -0.09 -7.82
CA ARG A 313 -12.47 -0.96 -8.56
C ARG A 313 -13.80 -1.05 -7.82
N ASN A 314 -14.91 -0.83 -8.52
CA ASN A 314 -16.23 -1.16 -8.00
C ASN A 314 -16.46 -2.67 -8.18
N PRO A 315 -16.61 -3.47 -7.11
CA PRO A 315 -16.72 -4.93 -7.25
C PRO A 315 -18.00 -5.39 -7.94
N SER A 316 -19.08 -4.59 -7.88
CA SER A 316 -20.40 -4.94 -8.43
C SER A 316 -20.55 -4.60 -9.91
N SER A 317 -19.89 -3.53 -10.40
CA SER A 317 -19.93 -3.14 -11.80
C SER A 317 -18.66 -3.45 -12.58
N GLY A 318 -17.52 -3.67 -11.92
CA GLY A 318 -16.21 -3.78 -12.57
C GLY A 318 -15.65 -2.45 -13.08
N ALA A 319 -16.28 -1.32 -12.77
CA ALA A 319 -15.79 0.01 -13.11
C ALA A 319 -14.41 0.28 -12.46
N TYR A 320 -13.51 0.99 -13.15
CA TYR A 320 -12.10 1.07 -12.77
C TYR A 320 -11.49 2.48 -12.79
N GLY A 321 -10.55 2.69 -11.88
CA GLY A 321 -9.66 3.84 -11.82
C GLY A 321 -10.28 5.11 -11.24
N ILE A 322 -9.52 6.21 -11.29
CA ILE A 322 -9.97 7.54 -10.87
C ILE A 322 -11.36 7.91 -11.42
N PRO A 323 -11.66 7.72 -12.72
CA PRO A 323 -12.97 8.08 -13.28
C PRO A 323 -14.06 7.01 -13.11
N GLN A 324 -13.76 5.82 -12.56
CA GLN A 324 -14.65 4.64 -12.59
C GLN A 324 -15.17 4.31 -14.01
N ALA A 325 -14.25 4.16 -14.95
CA ALA A 325 -14.58 3.83 -16.34
C ALA A 325 -15.13 2.40 -16.47
N TYR A 326 -16.21 2.22 -17.23
CA TYR A 326 -16.81 0.92 -17.52
C TYR A 326 -17.18 0.71 -19.01
N PRO A 327 -16.89 -0.46 -19.61
CA PRO A 327 -15.84 -1.40 -19.20
C PRO A 327 -14.47 -0.72 -19.08
N ALA A 328 -13.66 -1.22 -18.15
CA ALA A 328 -12.38 -0.63 -17.74
C ALA A 328 -11.39 -0.49 -18.92
N GLU A 329 -11.45 -1.43 -19.86
CA GLU A 329 -10.64 -1.52 -21.08
C GLU A 329 -10.71 -0.25 -21.95
N LYS A 330 -11.77 0.57 -21.82
CA LYS A 330 -11.86 1.87 -22.49
C LYS A 330 -10.69 2.80 -22.14
N LEU A 331 -10.13 2.69 -20.93
CA LEU A 331 -8.98 3.48 -20.49
C LEU A 331 -7.72 3.21 -21.34
N ALA A 332 -7.61 2.03 -21.96
CA ALA A 332 -6.51 1.67 -22.85
C ALA A 332 -6.39 2.59 -24.07
N ALA A 333 -7.48 3.27 -24.46
CA ALA A 333 -7.47 4.25 -25.54
C ALA A 333 -6.68 5.54 -25.21
N SER A 334 -6.20 5.71 -23.98
CA SER A 334 -5.34 6.83 -23.57
C SER A 334 -3.92 6.44 -23.18
N GLY A 335 -3.63 5.15 -23.03
CA GLY A 335 -2.30 4.62 -22.71
C GLY A 335 -2.34 3.13 -22.33
N PRO A 336 -1.30 2.32 -22.63
CA PRO A 336 -1.27 0.90 -22.27
C PRO A 336 -1.06 0.65 -20.78
N ASP A 337 -0.58 1.65 -20.05
CA ASP A 337 -0.27 1.70 -18.62
C ASP A 337 -1.49 2.05 -17.73
N TRP A 338 -2.67 2.16 -18.32
CA TRP A 338 -3.91 2.66 -17.70
C TRP A 338 -4.34 2.00 -16.38
N ARG A 339 -3.85 0.79 -16.06
CA ARG A 339 -4.12 0.13 -14.78
C ARG A 339 -3.35 0.74 -13.61
N THR A 340 -2.22 1.39 -13.87
CA THR A 340 -1.30 1.89 -12.82
C THR A 340 -0.90 3.34 -12.98
N ASP A 341 -1.00 3.93 -14.17
CA ASP A 341 -0.72 5.36 -14.36
C ASP A 341 -1.95 6.25 -14.16
N ALA A 342 -1.78 7.30 -13.36
CA ALA A 342 -2.82 8.26 -13.05
C ALA A 342 -3.09 9.23 -14.21
N ALA A 343 -2.05 9.68 -14.93
CA ALA A 343 -2.19 10.64 -16.02
C ALA A 343 -2.97 10.04 -17.20
N THR A 344 -2.74 8.76 -17.53
CA THR A 344 -3.53 8.02 -18.54
C THR A 344 -5.01 7.96 -18.15
N GLN A 345 -5.34 7.61 -16.91
CA GLN A 345 -6.74 7.55 -16.44
C GLN A 345 -7.41 8.94 -16.42
N ILE A 346 -6.69 9.96 -15.96
CA ILE A 346 -7.15 11.35 -15.94
C ILE A 346 -7.35 11.86 -17.37
N SER A 347 -6.41 11.58 -18.28
CA SER A 347 -6.50 11.96 -19.69
C SER A 347 -7.79 11.45 -20.32
N TRP A 348 -8.09 10.16 -20.10
CA TRP A 348 -9.32 9.51 -20.54
C TRP A 348 -10.55 10.18 -19.90
N GLY A 349 -10.60 10.26 -18.57
CA GLY A 349 -11.76 10.75 -17.83
C GLY A 349 -12.13 12.20 -18.13
N VAL A 350 -11.13 13.09 -18.21
CA VAL A 350 -11.34 14.50 -18.58
C VAL A 350 -11.78 14.62 -20.06
N SER A 351 -11.35 13.71 -20.94
CA SER A 351 -11.80 13.66 -22.34
C SER A 351 -13.24 13.15 -22.48
N TYR A 352 -13.59 12.09 -21.73
CA TYR A 352 -14.96 11.56 -21.63
C TYR A 352 -15.93 12.63 -21.11
N ILE A 353 -15.56 13.36 -20.04
CA ILE A 353 -16.34 14.49 -19.50
C ILE A 353 -16.58 15.57 -20.55
N ALA A 354 -15.54 16.00 -21.28
CA ALA A 354 -15.69 16.98 -22.37
C ALA A 354 -16.70 16.50 -23.42
N SER A 355 -16.60 15.23 -23.81
CA SER A 355 -17.36 14.63 -24.91
C SER A 355 -18.83 14.32 -24.57
N ARG A 356 -19.16 14.20 -23.28
CA ARG A 356 -20.48 13.73 -22.79
C ARG A 356 -21.25 14.79 -22.02
N TYR A 357 -20.57 15.67 -21.30
CA TYR A 357 -21.17 16.68 -20.40
C TYR A 357 -20.68 18.10 -20.67
N GLY A 358 -19.76 18.29 -21.63
CA GLY A 358 -19.19 19.58 -22.02
C GLY A 358 -18.23 20.19 -20.99
N SER A 359 -18.41 19.92 -19.69
CA SER A 359 -17.56 20.42 -18.61
C SER A 359 -17.69 19.56 -17.32
N PRO A 360 -16.68 19.58 -16.42
CA PRO A 360 -16.76 18.90 -15.12
C PRO A 360 -17.93 19.30 -14.23
N CYS A 361 -18.35 20.57 -14.24
CA CYS A 361 -19.56 20.98 -13.52
C CYS A 361 -20.83 20.44 -14.20
N GLY A 362 -20.88 20.37 -15.53
CA GLY A 362 -21.97 19.69 -16.24
C GLY A 362 -22.09 18.20 -15.88
N ALA A 363 -20.95 17.53 -15.64
CA ALA A 363 -20.90 16.14 -15.17
C ALA A 363 -21.28 16.01 -13.68
N TRP A 364 -20.78 16.91 -12.82
CA TRP A 364 -21.16 16.97 -11.41
C TRP A 364 -22.67 17.20 -11.22
N ASP A 365 -23.23 18.19 -11.91
CA ASP A 365 -24.65 18.51 -11.87
C ASP A 365 -25.50 17.35 -12.43
N HIS A 366 -24.95 16.52 -13.33
CA HIS A 366 -25.59 15.28 -13.76
C HIS A 366 -25.57 14.24 -12.64
N SER A 367 -24.40 13.96 -12.04
CA SER A 367 -24.24 13.02 -10.91
C SER A 367 -25.12 13.38 -9.70
N GLU A 368 -25.32 14.66 -9.40
CA GLU A 368 -26.24 15.11 -8.33
C GLU A 368 -27.73 14.93 -8.66
N ARG A 369 -28.09 14.69 -9.93
CA ARG A 369 -29.47 14.38 -10.36
C ARG A 369 -29.73 12.90 -10.62
N THR A 370 -28.72 12.14 -11.06
CA THR A 370 -28.87 10.75 -11.52
C THR A 370 -28.11 9.72 -10.68
N GLY A 371 -27.16 10.16 -9.86
CA GLY A 371 -26.26 9.31 -9.09
C GLY A 371 -25.04 8.77 -9.85
N TRP A 372 -24.87 9.10 -11.13
CA TRP A 372 -23.78 8.61 -12.00
C TRP A 372 -23.38 9.66 -13.05
N TYR A 373 -22.33 9.39 -13.83
CA TYR A 373 -21.91 10.16 -15.02
C TYR A 373 -21.18 9.24 -16.03
#